data_AF-A0A7C2F1Z8-F1
#
_entry.id   AF-A0A7C2F1Z8-F1
#
_cell.length_a   1.000
_cell.length_b   1.000
_cell.length_c   1.000
_cell.angle_alpha   90.00
_cell.angle_beta   90.00
_cell.angle_gamma   90.00
#
_symmetry.space_group_name_H-M   'P 1'
#
loop_
_entity.id
_entity.type
_entity.pdbx_description
1 polymer ?
#
loop_
_entity_poly.entity_id
_entity_poly.type
_entity_poly.pdbx_seq_one_letter_code
_entity_poly.pdbx_strand_id
1 'polypeptide(L)'
;MKEKERIVKRLKSIEGHIRGIQRMIEEDKYCIDVIKQLLAVKSALDKVNTLILKHHLENCVTKAIRSNKNTKREQVISELLDVFETSGKM
;
A
#
# COMPACT_ATOMS: atom_id res chain seq x y z
N MET A 1 0.41 16.60 -7.25
CA MET A 1 1.66 16.68 -6.46
C MET A 1 1.46 16.25 -5.01
N LYS A 2 0.53 16.87 -4.26
CA LYS A 2 0.32 16.62 -2.82
C LYS A 2 0.15 15.15 -2.40
N GLU A 3 -0.64 14.35 -3.12
CA GLU A 3 -0.89 12.95 -2.71
C GLU A 3 0.33 12.03 -2.93
N LYS A 4 1.05 12.20 -4.06
CA LYS A 4 2.29 11.47 -4.34
C LYS A 4 3.34 11.77 -3.26
N GLU A 5 3.53 13.04 -2.91
CA GLU A 5 4.44 13.45 -1.85
C GLU A 5 4.05 12.85 -0.49
N ARG A 6 2.75 12.82 -0.18
CA ARG A 6 2.23 12.21 1.05
C ARG A 6 2.49 10.71 1.12
N ILE A 7 2.30 9.99 0.02
CA ILE A 7 2.59 8.54 -0.08
C ILE A 7 4.09 8.31 0.14
N VAL A 8 4.95 9.05 -0.58
CA VAL A 8 6.41 8.94 -0.43
C VAL A 8 6.85 9.25 1.00
N LYS A 9 6.29 10.29 1.64
CA LYS A 9 6.60 10.64 3.03
C LYS A 9 6.26 9.49 4.00
N ARG A 10 5.12 8.82 3.80
CA ARG A 10 4.72 7.65 4.62
C ARG A 10 5.66 6.47 4.41
N LEU A 11 6.06 6.19 3.17
CA LEU A 11 7.02 5.14 2.85
C LEU A 11 8.38 5.40 3.52
N LYS A 12 8.90 6.64 3.49
CA LYS A 12 10.13 7.02 4.21
C LYS A 12 10.02 6.82 5.71
N SER A 13 8.85 7.08 6.30
CA SER A 13 8.62 6.79 7.72
C SER A 13 8.66 5.29 8.01
N ILE A 14 8.02 4.48 7.17
CA ILE A 14 8.01 3.01 7.28
C ILE A 14 9.43 2.45 7.16
N GLU A 15 10.23 2.95 6.22
CA GLU A 15 11.64 2.61 6.07
C GLU A 15 12.44 2.88 7.36
N GLY A 16 12.19 4.01 8.02
CA GLY A 16 12.76 4.32 9.34
C GLY A 16 12.36 3.33 10.43
N HIS A 17 11.10 2.88 10.44
CA HIS A 17 10.64 1.85 11.38
C HIS A 17 11.28 0.49 11.11
N ILE A 18 11.44 0.10 9.84
CA ILE A 18 12.13 -1.15 9.46
C ILE A 18 13.58 -1.12 9.95
N ARG A 19 14.31 -0.01 9.76
CA ARG A 19 15.65 0.17 10.34
C ARG A 19 15.65 0.07 11.87
N GLY A 20 14.62 0.59 12.53
CA GLY A 20 14.44 0.44 13.97
C GLY A 20 14.33 -1.02 14.38
N ILE A 21 13.52 -1.80 13.67
CA ILE A 21 13.31 -3.23 13.91
C ILE A 21 14.61 -4.02 13.71
N GLN A 22 15.39 -3.72 12.67
CA GLN A 22 16.70 -4.35 12.45
C GLN A 22 17.62 -4.17 13.67
N ARG A 23 17.74 -2.93 14.17
CA ARG A 23 18.52 -2.65 15.40
C ARG A 23 17.98 -3.37 16.62
N MET A 24 16.65 -3.49 16.77
CA MET A 24 16.08 -4.26 17.88
C MET A 24 16.50 -5.73 17.85
N ILE A 25 16.65 -6.31 16.66
CA ILE A 25 17.12 -7.69 16.49
C ILE A 25 18.62 -7.78 16.80
N GLU A 26 19.42 -6.85 16.27
CA GLU A 26 20.88 -6.78 16.53
C GLU A 26 21.21 -6.56 18.01
N GLU A 27 20.33 -5.89 18.76
CA GLU A 27 20.45 -5.64 20.20
C GLU A 27 19.74 -6.70 21.07
N ASP A 28 19.35 -7.84 20.50
CA ASP A 28 18.67 -8.95 21.19
C ASP A 28 17.44 -8.50 22.02
N LYS A 29 16.66 -7.52 21.52
CA LYS A 29 15.45 -7.06 22.20
C LYS A 29 14.41 -8.17 22.28
N TYR A 30 13.55 -8.07 23.30
CA TYR A 30 12.49 -9.03 23.56
C TYR A 30 11.61 -9.26 22.32
N CYS A 31 11.48 -10.52 21.91
CA CYS A 31 10.86 -10.90 20.64
C CYS A 31 9.41 -10.37 20.50
N ILE A 32 8.64 -10.31 21.60
CA ILE A 32 7.27 -9.79 21.57
C ILE A 32 7.23 -8.32 21.16
N ASP A 33 8.23 -7.53 21.55
CA ASP A 33 8.28 -6.11 21.17
C ASP A 33 8.69 -5.93 19.72
N VAL A 34 9.60 -6.76 19.21
CA VAL A 34 9.93 -6.84 17.78
C VAL A 34 8.69 -7.18 16.95
N ILE A 35 7.92 -8.19 17.38
CA ILE A 35 6.66 -8.59 16.71
C ILE A 35 5.66 -7.43 16.70
N LYS A 36 5.49 -6.73 17.82
CA LYS A 36 4.60 -5.55 17.87
C LYS A 36 5.01 -4.46 16.88
N GLN A 37 6.31 -4.20 16.73
CA GLN A 37 6.81 -3.22 15.76
C GLN A 37 6.57 -3.69 14.31
N LEU A 38 6.78 -4.97 14.01
CA LEU A 38 6.46 -5.55 12.70
C LEU A 38 4.97 -5.40 12.36
N LEU A 39 4.08 -5.66 13.31
CA LEU A 39 2.63 -5.48 13.14
C LEU A 39 2.25 -4.01 12.91
N ALA A 40 2.94 -3.07 13.57
CA ALA A 40 2.78 -1.64 13.34
C ALA A 40 3.20 -1.25 11.92
N VAL A 41 4.34 -1.77 11.44
CA VAL A 41 4.80 -1.58 10.05
C VAL A 41 3.81 -2.15 9.04
N LYS A 42 3.31 -3.37 9.24
CA LYS A 42 2.27 -3.97 8.40
C LYS A 42 1.04 -3.06 8.31
N SER A 43 0.54 -2.59 9.45
CA SER A 43 -0.61 -1.69 9.51
C SER A 43 -0.37 -0.35 8.82
N ALA A 44 0.88 0.15 8.83
CA ALA A 44 1.26 1.36 8.12
C ALA A 44 1.30 1.14 6.59
N LEU A 45 1.79 -0.02 6.15
CA LEU A 45 1.77 -0.42 4.73
C LEU A 45 0.33 -0.57 4.21
N ASP A 46 -0.56 -1.20 4.97
CA ASP A 46 -1.98 -1.32 4.60
C ASP A 46 -2.65 0.05 4.37
N LYS A 47 -2.29 1.06 5.19
CA LYS A 47 -2.76 2.45 5.00
C LYS A 47 -2.21 3.07 3.72
N VAL A 48 -0.95 2.79 3.36
CA VAL A 48 -0.36 3.27 2.10
C VAL A 48 -1.03 2.60 0.91
N ASN A 49 -1.26 1.28 0.95
CA ASN A 49 -2.00 0.55 -0.08
C ASN A 49 -3.39 1.16 -0.30
N THR A 50 -4.12 1.45 0.78
CA THR A 50 -5.45 2.08 0.71
C THR A 50 -5.41 3.44 0.02
N LEU A 51 -4.38 4.27 0.28
CA LEU A 51 -4.22 5.57 -0.37
C LEU A 51 -3.93 5.43 -1.87
N ILE A 52 -3.05 4.49 -2.25
CA ILE A 52 -2.73 4.22 -3.65
C ILE A 52 -3.97 3.70 -4.39
N LEU A 53 -4.69 2.75 -3.81
CA LEU A 53 -5.92 2.21 -4.38
C LEU A 53 -6.96 3.31 -4.58
N LYS A 54 -7.21 4.14 -3.55
CA LYS A 54 -8.12 5.28 -3.67
C LYS A 54 -7.73 6.20 -4.83
N HIS A 55 -6.45 6.52 -4.94
CA HIS A 55 -5.94 7.34 -6.04
C HIS A 55 -6.18 6.70 -7.42
N HIS A 56 -5.99 5.39 -7.53
CA HIS A 56 -6.24 4.64 -8.76
C HIS A 56 -7.74 4.64 -9.13
N LEU A 57 -8.63 4.38 -8.16
CA LEU A 57 -10.08 4.41 -8.37
C LEU A 57 -10.56 5.80 -8.81
N GLU A 58 -10.10 6.87 -8.14
CA GLU A 58 -10.53 8.23 -8.45
C GLU A 58 -10.05 8.71 -9.82
N ASN A 59 -8.87 8.29 -10.28
CA ASN A 59 -8.24 8.82 -11.48
C ASN A 59 -8.32 7.87 -12.68
N CYS A 60 -7.92 6.62 -12.52
CA CYS A 60 -7.82 5.66 -13.63
C CYS A 60 -9.20 5.09 -13.95
N VAL A 61 -9.92 4.58 -12.95
CA VAL A 61 -11.26 4.00 -13.16
C VAL A 61 -12.25 5.06 -13.61
N THR A 62 -12.30 6.22 -12.95
CA THR A 62 -13.20 7.32 -13.37
C THR A 62 -12.96 7.76 -14.82
N LYS A 63 -11.69 7.84 -15.26
CA LYS A 63 -11.37 8.17 -16.66
C LYS A 63 -11.75 7.05 -17.63
N ALA A 64 -11.55 5.79 -17.24
CA ALA A 64 -11.93 4.64 -18.04
C ALA A 64 -13.45 4.54 -18.22
N ILE A 65 -14.24 4.76 -17.16
CA ILE A 65 -15.71 4.78 -17.22
C ILE A 65 -16.23 5.93 -18.10
N ARG A 66 -15.58 7.09 -18.07
CA ARG A 66 -15.95 8.24 -18.92
C ARG A 66 -15.48 8.10 -20.38
N SER A 67 -14.71 7.07 -20.71
CA SER A 67 -14.25 6.82 -22.06
C SER A 67 -15.29 6.03 -22.86
N ASN A 68 -15.55 6.42 -24.11
CA ASN A 68 -16.40 5.66 -25.04
C ASN A 68 -15.77 4.33 -25.55
N LYS A 69 -14.65 3.89 -24.96
CA LYS A 69 -13.95 2.66 -25.35
C LYS A 69 -14.14 1.58 -24.28
N ASN A 70 -15.02 0.62 -24.53
CA ASN A 70 -15.31 -0.49 -23.62
C ASN A 70 -14.05 -1.29 -23.20
N THR A 71 -13.10 -1.46 -24.11
CA THR A 71 -11.85 -2.20 -23.86
C THR A 71 -11.02 -1.61 -22.72
N LYS A 72 -11.02 -0.28 -22.56
CA LYS A 72 -10.24 0.38 -21.50
C LYS A 72 -10.90 0.23 -20.12
N ARG A 73 -12.22 0.02 -20.09
CA ARG A 73 -12.97 -0.22 -18.86
C ARG A 73 -12.72 -1.63 -18.33
N GLU A 74 -12.78 -2.63 -19.22
CA GLU A 74 -12.52 -4.02 -18.89
C GLU A 74 -11.10 -4.24 -18.37
N GLN A 75 -10.10 -3.63 -19.02
CA GLN A 75 -8.69 -3.70 -18.57
C GLN A 75 -8.50 -3.22 -17.14
N VAL A 76 -9.01 -2.03 -16.81
CA VAL A 76 -8.82 -1.44 -15.47
C VAL A 76 -9.54 -2.26 -14.40
N ILE A 77 -10.69 -2.87 -14.72
CA ILE A 77 -11.39 -3.76 -13.79
C ILE A 77 -10.58 -5.04 -13.56
N SER A 78 -10.05 -5.65 -14.62
CA SER A 78 -9.19 -6.84 -14.53
C SER A 78 -7.96 -6.59 -13.67
N GLU A 79 -7.25 -5.48 -13.90
CA GLU A 79 -6.10 -5.08 -13.09
C GLU A 79 -6.45 -4.97 -11.59
N LEU A 80 -7.66 -4.51 -11.27
CA LEU A 80 -8.08 -4.40 -9.88
C LEU A 80 -8.32 -5.78 -9.26
N LEU A 81 -8.99 -6.68 -9.98
CA LEU A 81 -9.27 -8.05 -9.52
C LEU A 81 -7.98 -8.83 -9.25
N ASP A 82 -7.00 -8.76 -10.15
CA ASP A 82 -5.69 -9.43 -10.01
C ASP A 82 -4.97 -9.03 -8.70
N VAL A 83 -5.06 -7.73 -8.33
CA VAL A 83 -4.46 -7.22 -7.09
C VAL A 83 -5.15 -7.79 -5.84
N PHE A 84 -6.47 -7.99 -5.88
CA PHE A 84 -7.23 -8.54 -4.75
C PHE A 84 -7.05 -10.06 -4.59
N GLU A 85 -6.93 -10.80 -5.69
CA GLU A 85 -6.58 -12.24 -5.67
C GLU A 85 -5.20 -12.45 -5.05
N THR A 86 -4.20 -11.67 -5.48
CA THR A 86 -2.83 -11.75 -4.95
C THR A 86 -2.75 -11.37 -3.46
N SER A 87 -3.65 -10.50 -2.99
CA SER A 87 -3.69 -10.04 -1.60
C SER A 87 -4.37 -11.03 -0.64
N GLY A 88 -4.95 -12.13 -1.13
CA GLY A 88 -5.70 -13.10 -0.32
C GLY A 88 -6.94 -12.51 0.36
N LYS A 89 -7.52 -11.46 -0.23
CA LYS A 89 -8.68 -10.73 0.31
C LYS A 89 -9.98 -11.03 -0.45
N MET A 90 -9.97 -12.04 -1.31
CA MET A 90 -11.14 -12.62 -1.99
C MET A 90 -11.36 -14.05 -1.52
#